data_AF-F0LJT5-F1
#
_entry.id   AF-F0LJT5-F1
#
_cell.length_a   1.000
_cell.length_b   1.000
_cell.length_c   1.000
_cell.angle_alpha   90.00
_cell.angle_beta   90.00
_cell.angle_gamma   90.00
#
_symmetry.space_group_name_H-M   'P 1'
#
loop_
_entity.id
_entity.type
_entity.pdbx_description
1 polymer ?
#
loop_
_entity_poly.entity_id
_entity_poly.type
_entity_poly.pdbx_seq_one_letter_code
_entity_poly.pdbx_strand_id
1 'polypeptide(L)'
;MLAEFTVGFLFTLTWAGFFVIVGKQKSIWKATLGVTILFLAMIVLNYAKYRLGEPLGWFLGTIVGFLLSLWFVQRVGPEKPTKESAVAMFLFGPLIFAALLIVVLFL
;
A
#
# COMPACT_ATOMS: atom_id res chain seq x y z
N MET A 1 -18.31 1.67 -12.63
CA MET A 1 -18.21 0.31 -12.04
C MET A 1 -16.93 -0.53 -12.32
N LEU A 2 -16.68 -1.09 -13.53
CA LEU A 2 -15.52 -2.03 -13.71
C LEU A 2 -14.16 -1.38 -13.42
N ALA A 3 -13.94 -0.15 -13.89
CA ALA A 3 -12.69 0.57 -13.66
C ALA A 3 -12.45 0.85 -12.16
N GLU A 4 -13.47 1.26 -11.40
CA GLU A 4 -13.29 1.47 -9.95
C GLU A 4 -13.02 0.15 -9.23
N PHE A 5 -13.72 -0.92 -9.62
CA PHE A 5 -13.46 -2.26 -9.12
C PHE A 5 -12.00 -2.65 -9.32
N THR A 6 -11.46 -2.46 -10.53
CA THR A 6 -10.04 -2.72 -10.82
C THR A 6 -9.13 -1.86 -9.95
N VAL A 7 -9.41 -0.58 -9.76
CA VAL A 7 -8.59 0.30 -8.89
C VAL A 7 -8.63 -0.17 -7.43
N GLY A 8 -9.79 -0.54 -6.89
CA GLY A 8 -9.93 -1.08 -5.54
C GLY A 8 -9.20 -2.41 -5.35
N PHE A 9 -9.30 -3.28 -6.35
CA PHE A 9 -8.60 -4.57 -6.36
C PHE A 9 -7.08 -4.40 -6.42
N LEU A 10 -6.58 -3.50 -7.27
CA LEU A 10 -5.16 -3.18 -7.37
C LEU A 10 -4.65 -2.53 -6.08
N PHE A 11 -5.45 -1.70 -5.42
CA PHE A 11 -5.11 -1.07 -4.15
C PHE A 11 -4.69 -2.11 -3.09
N THR A 12 -5.52 -3.14 -2.88
CA THR A 12 -5.22 -4.18 -1.89
C THR A 12 -4.06 -5.07 -2.32
N LEU A 13 -3.92 -5.35 -3.62
CA LEU A 13 -2.81 -6.16 -4.13
C LEU A 13 -1.47 -5.43 -4.02
N THR A 14 -1.43 -4.15 -4.35
CA THR A 14 -0.24 -3.31 -4.18
C THR A 14 0.13 -3.26 -2.70
N TRP A 15 -0.84 -3.03 -1.80
CA TRP A 15 -0.59 -3.05 -0.36
C TRP A 15 0.03 -4.37 0.09
N ALA A 16 -0.55 -5.51 -0.31
CA ALA A 16 -0.05 -6.83 0.05
C ALA A 16 1.34 -7.13 -0.53
N GLY A 17 1.56 -6.79 -1.80
CA GLY A 17 2.85 -6.93 -2.46
C GLY A 17 3.95 -6.18 -1.71
N PHE A 18 3.72 -4.91 -1.38
CA PHE A 18 4.67 -4.12 -0.62
C PHE A 18 4.82 -4.60 0.82
N PHE A 19 3.76 -5.07 1.47
CA PHE A 19 3.87 -5.69 2.80
C PHE A 19 4.86 -6.86 2.79
N VAL A 20 4.74 -7.76 1.81
CA VAL A 20 5.65 -8.91 1.65
C VAL A 20 7.08 -8.46 1.32
N ILE A 21 7.24 -7.51 0.39
CA ILE A 21 8.55 -7.01 -0.05
C ILE A 21 9.26 -6.29 1.08
N VAL A 22 8.59 -5.33 1.73
CA VAL A 22 9.16 -4.52 2.81
C VAL A 22 9.38 -5.38 4.04
N GLY A 23 8.44 -6.24 4.42
CA GLY A 23 8.53 -7.05 5.64
C GLY A 23 9.73 -8.01 5.68
N LYS A 24 10.31 -8.35 4.53
CA LYS A 24 11.50 -9.21 4.40
C LYS A 24 12.83 -8.46 4.33
N GLN A 25 12.82 -7.13 4.29
CA GLN A 25 14.05 -6.35 4.11
C GLN A 25 14.93 -6.39 5.36
N LYS A 26 16.24 -6.62 5.18
CA LYS A 26 17.23 -6.56 6.27
C LYS A 26 18.01 -5.25 6.32
N SER A 27 17.57 -4.26 5.52
CA SER A 27 18.21 -2.96 5.42
C SER A 27 17.17 -1.89 5.63
N ILE A 28 17.42 -1.00 6.59
CA ILE A 28 16.50 0.07 6.93
C ILE A 28 16.27 1.02 5.76
N TRP A 29 17.31 1.31 4.97
CA TRP A 29 17.22 2.14 3.78
C TRP A 29 16.31 1.51 2.71
N LYS A 30 16.47 0.22 2.44
CA LYS A 30 15.62 -0.50 1.47
C LYS A 30 14.18 -0.62 1.95
N ALA A 31 13.97 -0.88 3.24
CA ALA A 31 12.64 -0.95 3.83
C ALA A 31 11.93 0.41 3.76
N THR A 32 12.63 1.49 4.15
CA THR A 32 12.13 2.87 4.11
C THR A 32 11.78 3.28 2.69
N LEU A 33 12.65 3.01 1.71
CA LEU A 33 12.37 3.27 0.30
C LEU A 33 11.13 2.49 -0.18
N GLY A 34 10.99 1.22 0.21
CA GLY A 34 9.82 0.43 -0.12
C GLY A 34 8.52 1.00 0.47
N VAL A 35 8.56 1.50 1.71
CA VAL A 35 7.43 2.19 2.34
C VAL A 35 7.08 3.49 1.61
N THR A 36 8.08 4.27 1.20
CA THR A 36 7.87 5.48 0.39
C THR A 36 7.20 5.18 -0.94
N ILE A 37 7.68 4.16 -1.66
CA ILE A 37 7.09 3.76 -2.95
C ILE A 37 5.66 3.25 -2.74
N LEU A 38 5.41 2.48 -1.67
CA LEU A 38 4.05 2.07 -1.32
C LEU A 38 3.13 3.29 -1.18
N PHE A 39 3.49 4.28 -0.37
CA PHE A 39 2.64 5.46 -0.17
C PHE A 39 2.44 6.27 -1.44
N LEU A 40 3.47 6.43 -2.28
CA LEU A 40 3.31 7.05 -3.60
C LEU A 40 2.31 6.30 -4.47
N ALA A 41 2.39 4.96 -4.52
CA ALA A 41 1.44 4.14 -5.26
C ALA A 41 0.02 4.29 -4.70
N MET A 42 -0.13 4.32 -3.38
CA MET A 42 -1.42 4.54 -2.72
C MET A 42 -2.01 5.92 -3.02
N ILE A 43 -1.18 6.96 -3.11
CA ILE A 43 -1.62 8.31 -3.51
C ILE A 43 -2.13 8.30 -4.95
N VAL A 44 -1.38 7.70 -5.88
CA VAL A 44 -1.79 7.59 -7.30
C VAL A 44 -3.11 6.82 -7.44
N LEU A 45 -3.26 5.70 -6.74
CA LEU A 45 -4.49 4.90 -6.77
C LEU A 45 -5.68 5.62 -6.12
N ASN A 46 -5.45 6.39 -5.05
CA ASN A 46 -6.50 7.24 -4.47
C ASN A 46 -6.90 8.40 -5.39
N TYR A 47 -5.95 9.00 -6.08
CA TYR A 47 -6.23 10.02 -7.09
C TYR A 47 -7.05 9.44 -8.25
N ALA A 48 -6.71 8.25 -8.73
CA ALA A 48 -7.49 7.54 -9.74
C ALA A 48 -8.91 7.23 -9.23
N LYS A 49 -9.06 6.73 -8.00
CA LYS A 49 -10.36 6.53 -7.35
C LYS A 49 -11.20 7.82 -7.37
N TYR A 50 -10.63 8.95 -6.99
CA TYR A 50 -11.33 10.23 -6.96
C TYR A 50 -11.84 10.66 -8.35
N ARG A 51 -11.07 10.38 -9.41
CA ARG A 51 -11.45 10.69 -10.79
C ARG A 51 -12.56 9.81 -11.36
N LEU A 52 -12.76 8.60 -10.81
CA LEU A 52 -13.73 7.63 -11.32
C LEU A 52 -15.14 7.78 -10.72
N GLY A 53 -15.31 8.58 -9.67
CA GLY A 53 -16.62 9.06 -9.20
C GLY A 53 -17.46 8.10 -8.36
N GLU A 54 -17.52 6.79 -8.66
CA GLU A 54 -18.36 5.84 -7.91
C GLU A 54 -17.59 5.09 -6.79
N PRO A 55 -17.85 5.36 -5.51
CA PRO A 55 -17.14 4.72 -4.40
C PRO A 55 -17.50 3.23 -4.22
N LEU A 56 -18.69 2.81 -4.70
CA LEU A 56 -19.18 1.45 -4.53
C LEU A 56 -18.35 0.43 -5.30
N GLY A 57 -18.02 0.70 -6.57
CA GLY A 57 -17.20 -0.20 -7.39
C GLY A 57 -15.81 -0.41 -6.76
N TRP A 58 -15.18 0.67 -6.31
CA TRP A 58 -13.89 0.61 -5.61
C TRP A 58 -13.96 -0.23 -4.32
N PHE A 59 -15.03 -0.05 -3.54
CA PHE A 59 -15.21 -0.80 -2.29
C PHE A 59 -15.38 -2.30 -2.56
N LEU A 60 -16.18 -2.68 -3.57
CA LEU A 60 -16.33 -4.08 -3.98
C LEU A 60 -15.00 -4.68 -4.46
N GLY A 61 -14.24 -3.93 -5.26
CA GLY A 61 -12.90 -4.32 -5.69
C GLY A 61 -11.95 -4.54 -4.52
N THR A 62 -12.01 -3.66 -3.52
CA THR A 62 -11.22 -3.77 -2.29
C THR A 62 -11.60 -5.01 -1.48
N ILE A 63 -12.89 -5.35 -1.34
CA ILE A 63 -13.31 -6.56 -0.62
C ILE A 63 -12.78 -7.82 -1.31
N VAL A 64 -12.98 -7.94 -2.62
CA VAL A 64 -12.53 -9.11 -3.39
C VAL A 64 -11.01 -9.21 -3.37
N GLY A 65 -10.34 -8.08 -3.59
CA GLY A 65 -8.89 -8.00 -3.57
C GLY A 65 -8.30 -8.29 -2.19
N PHE A 66 -8.97 -7.91 -1.10
CA PHE A 66 -8.53 -8.18 0.27
C PHE A 66 -8.43 -9.68 0.55
N LEU A 67 -9.40 -10.49 0.13
CA LEU A 67 -9.35 -11.94 0.34
C LEU A 67 -8.14 -12.57 -0.36
N LEU A 68 -7.88 -12.17 -1.60
CA LEU A 68 -6.72 -12.63 -2.38
C LEU A 68 -5.40 -12.13 -1.77
N SER A 69 -5.35 -10.87 -1.39
CA SER A 69 -4.22 -10.24 -0.71
C SER A 69 -3.88 -10.92 0.61
N LEU A 70 -4.89 -11.26 1.41
CA LEU A 70 -4.71 -11.97 2.67
C LEU A 70 -4.14 -13.37 2.43
N TRP A 71 -4.71 -14.12 1.49
CA TRP A 71 -4.19 -15.43 1.09
C TRP A 71 -2.74 -15.33 0.60
N PHE A 72 -2.41 -14.32 -0.21
CA PHE A 72 -1.06 -14.09 -0.71
C PHE A 72 -0.07 -13.77 0.41
N VAL A 73 -0.44 -12.89 1.35
CA VAL A 73 0.40 -12.56 2.51
C VAL A 73 0.60 -13.78 3.41
N GLN A 74 -0.43 -14.61 3.61
CA GLN A 74 -0.29 -15.84 4.39
C GLN A 74 0.66 -16.86 3.74
N ARG A 75 0.68 -16.93 2.41
CA ARG A 75 1.50 -17.89 1.66
C ARG A 75 2.93 -17.44 1.44
N VAL A 76 3.12 -16.14 1.19
CA VAL A 76 4.41 -15.59 0.71
C VAL A 76 4.98 -14.56 1.67
N GLY A 77 4.18 -14.00 2.58
CA GLY A 77 4.63 -13.02 3.56
C GLY A 77 5.63 -13.57 4.57
N PRO A 78 6.37 -12.68 5.25
CA PRO A 78 7.24 -13.08 6.34
C PRO A 78 6.42 -13.50 7.57
N GLU A 79 6.85 -14.53 8.30
CA GLU A 79 6.24 -14.91 9.59
C GLU A 79 6.26 -13.75 10.59
N LYS A 80 7.36 -12.98 10.58
CA LYS A 80 7.52 -11.74 11.34
C LYS A 80 8.37 -10.75 10.55
N PRO A 81 8.05 -9.44 10.58
CA PRO A 81 8.90 -8.44 9.98
C PRO A 81 10.28 -8.43 10.66
N THR A 82 11.31 -8.07 9.90
CA THR A 82 12.63 -7.80 10.49
C THR A 82 12.58 -6.56 11.39
N LYS A 83 13.61 -6.35 12.22
CA LYS A 83 13.68 -5.14 13.06
C LYS A 83 13.73 -3.88 12.19
N GLU A 84 14.52 -3.91 11.13
CA GLU A 84 14.69 -2.80 10.18
C GLU A 84 13.37 -2.48 9.48
N SER A 85 12.62 -3.49 9.05
CA SER A 85 11.32 -3.32 8.42
C SER A 85 10.26 -2.83 9.39
N ALA A 86 10.25 -3.33 10.62
CA ALA A 86 9.35 -2.83 11.66
C ALA A 86 9.60 -1.34 11.94
N VAL A 87 10.87 -0.93 12.08
CA VAL A 87 11.21 0.50 12.24
C VAL A 87 10.77 1.29 11.01
N ALA A 88 11.04 0.82 9.80
CA ALA A 88 10.62 1.51 8.58
C ALA A 88 9.10 1.66 8.48
N MET A 89 8.33 0.61 8.79
CA MET A 89 6.86 0.63 8.69
C MET A 89 6.22 1.46 9.79
N PHE A 90 6.65 1.29 11.05
CA PHE A 90 5.95 1.86 12.21
C PHE A 90 6.51 3.21 12.67
N LEU A 91 7.81 3.46 12.49
CA LEU A 91 8.41 4.74 12.87
C LEU A 91 8.49 5.68 11.66
N PHE A 92 9.12 5.24 10.57
CA PHE A 92 9.29 6.10 9.40
C PHE A 92 8.03 6.19 8.53
N GLY A 93 7.20 5.15 8.51
CA GLY A 93 5.97 5.13 7.71
C GLY A 93 5.05 6.33 7.98
N PRO A 94 4.67 6.63 9.23
CA PRO A 94 3.87 7.81 9.55
C PRO A 94 4.53 9.13 9.12
N LEU A 95 5.86 9.26 9.30
CA LEU A 95 6.61 10.46 8.91
C LEU A 95 6.65 10.65 7.39
N ILE A 96 6.90 9.57 6.65
CA ILE A 96 6.86 9.55 5.18
C ILE A 96 5.47 9.92 4.69
N PHE A 97 4.43 9.31 5.27
CA PHE A 97 3.05 9.61 4.91
C PHE A 97 2.72 11.10 5.13
N ALA A 98 3.07 11.65 6.29
CA ALA A 98 2.87 13.06 6.57
C ALA A 98 3.64 13.97 5.60
N ALA A 99 4.90 13.67 5.33
CA ALA A 99 5.71 14.43 4.38
C ALA A 99 5.13 14.41 2.95
N LEU A 100 4.69 13.23 2.48
CA LEU A 100 4.05 13.10 1.18
C LEU A 100 2.71 13.84 1.10
N LEU A 101 1.90 13.82 2.16
CA LEU A 101 0.66 14.60 2.22
C LEU A 101 0.93 16.10 2.15
N ILE A 102 1.94 16.60 2.87
CA ILE A 102 2.37 18.00 2.78
C ILE A 102 2.74 18.33 1.33
N VAL A 103 3.59 17.53 0.69
CA VAL A 103 3.98 17.74 -0.71
C VAL A 103 2.76 17.79 -1.64
N VAL A 104 1.83 16.86 -1.50
CA VAL A 104 0.58 16.82 -2.31
C VAL A 104 -0.31 18.04 -2.06
N LEU A 105 -0.34 18.60 -0.85
CA LEU A 105 -1.16 19.77 -0.52
C LEU A 105 -0.58 21.09 -1.04
N PHE A 106 0.74 21.16 -1.23
CA PHE A 106 1.45 22.37 -1.66
C PHE A 106 1.85 22.35 -3.15
N LEU A 107 1.53 21.28 -3.88
CA LEU A 107 1.65 21.16 -5.34
C LEU A 107 0.29 21.26 -6.01
#